data_AF-A0A8T5UYJ9-F1
#
_entry.id   AF-A0A8T5UYJ9-F1
#
_cell.length_a   1.000
_cell.length_b   1.000
_cell.length_c   1.000
_cell.angle_alpha   90.00
_cell.angle_beta   90.00
_cell.angle_gamma   90.00
#
_symmetry.space_group_name_H-M   'P 1'
#
loop_
_entity.id
_entity.type
_entity.pdbx_description
1 polymer ?
#
loop_
_entity_poly.entity_id
_entity_poly.type
_entity_poly.pdbx_seq_one_letter_code
_entity_poly.pdbx_strand_id
1 'polypeptide(L)'
;MTGDKPISIPQELRKLSNAILTKAFATANTNGTPTNAQLISAFGGVATVGAGFQGVFLDSHASGKTYRVICDGVKYFVNEATAAA
;
A
#
# COMPACT_ATOMS: atom_id res chain seq x y z
N MET A 1 0.13 42.76 8.66
CA MET A 1 -0.24 41.36 8.35
C MET A 1 0.95 40.71 7.68
N THR A 2 1.87 40.16 8.45
CA THR A 2 3.00 39.40 7.88
C THR A 2 2.46 38.01 7.61
N GLY A 3 2.03 37.76 6.37
CA GLY A 3 1.59 36.43 5.98
C GLY A 3 2.74 35.45 6.17
N ASP A 4 2.50 34.36 6.89
CA ASP A 4 3.50 33.32 7.10
C ASP A 4 4.05 32.85 5.75
N LYS A 5 5.38 32.87 5.62
CA LYS A 5 6.05 32.40 4.42
C LYS A 5 5.87 30.88 4.35
N PRO A 6 5.38 30.31 3.23
CA PRO A 6 5.22 28.88 3.12
C PRO A 6 6.58 28.16 3.24
N ILE A 7 6.64 27.14 4.08
CA ILE A 7 7.82 26.30 4.27
C ILE A 7 8.15 25.59 2.95
N SER A 8 9.38 25.78 2.46
CA SER A 8 9.89 25.05 1.30
C SER A 8 10.43 23.69 1.73
N ILE A 9 9.67 22.62 1.51
CA ILE A 9 10.14 21.24 1.75
C ILE A 9 11.28 20.93 0.75
N PRO A 10 12.49 20.56 1.23
CA PRO A 10 13.61 20.20 0.36
C PRO A 10 13.25 19.08 -0.63
N GLN A 11 13.77 19.15 -1.86
CA GLN A 11 13.51 18.15 -2.91
C GLN A 11 13.92 16.74 -2.47
N GLU A 12 15.03 16.62 -1.74
CA GLU A 12 15.49 15.32 -1.21
C GLU A 12 14.53 14.75 -0.15
N LEU A 13 13.86 15.60 0.64
CA LEU A 13 12.83 15.16 1.58
C LEU A 13 11.55 14.72 0.85
N ARG A 14 11.21 15.36 -0.27
CA ARG A 14 10.11 14.94 -1.16
C ARG A 14 10.43 13.62 -1.87
N LYS A 15 11.68 13.42 -2.27
CA LYS A 15 12.16 12.15 -2.82
C LYS A 15 12.13 11.07 -1.76
N LEU A 16 12.55 11.35 -0.52
CA LEU A 16 12.48 10.40 0.57
C LEU A 16 11.03 10.03 0.91
N SER A 17 10.10 11.00 0.94
CA SER A 17 8.67 10.69 1.14
C SER A 17 8.09 9.84 0.02
N ASN A 18 8.52 10.05 -1.23
CA ASN A 18 8.10 9.24 -2.38
C ASN A 18 8.87 7.91 -2.49
N ALA A 19 10.06 7.80 -1.88
CA ALA A 19 10.89 6.60 -1.87
C ALA A 19 10.54 5.66 -0.69
N ILE A 20 9.89 6.17 0.35
CA ILE A 20 9.17 5.36 1.35
C ILE A 20 7.87 4.87 0.69
N LEU A 21 8.01 4.03 -0.34
CA LEU A 21 6.95 3.21 -0.95
C LEU A 21 6.59 2.00 -0.07
N THR A 22 7.13 1.96 1.14
CA THR A 22 6.97 0.86 2.08
C THR A 22 6.27 1.39 3.31
N LYS A 23 4.93 1.27 3.30
CA LYS A 23 4.06 0.90 4.44
C LYS A 23 2.60 1.19 4.08
N ALA A 24 2.13 0.60 2.98
CA ALA A 24 0.70 0.47 2.79
C ALA A 24 0.26 -0.78 3.57
N PHE A 25 -0.20 -0.58 4.80
CA PHE A 25 -0.91 -1.59 5.57
C PHE A 25 -2.40 -1.38 5.32
N ALA A 26 -3.09 -2.43 4.89
CA ALA A 26 -4.54 -2.42 4.77
C ALA A 26 -5.13 -3.64 5.47
N THR A 27 -6.33 -3.47 6.00
CA THR A 27 -7.09 -4.55 6.64
C THR A 27 -8.49 -4.56 6.08
N ALA A 28 -8.97 -5.71 5.61
CA ALA A 28 -10.38 -5.86 5.26
C ALA A 28 -10.81 -7.31 5.42
N ASN A 29 -12.12 -7.51 5.55
CA ASN A 29 -12.71 -8.84 5.51
C ASN A 29 -12.65 -9.35 4.07
N THR A 30 -11.82 -10.36 3.83
CA THR A 30 -11.77 -11.04 2.55
C THR A 30 -12.07 -12.51 2.77
N ASN A 31 -12.83 -13.12 1.86
CA ASN A 31 -13.08 -14.56 1.93
C ASN A 31 -12.07 -15.27 1.03
N GLY A 32 -10.81 -15.35 1.49
CA GLY A 32 -9.68 -15.87 0.73
C GLY A 32 -8.84 -14.76 0.06
N THR A 33 -8.10 -15.11 -1.00
CA THR A 33 -7.16 -14.20 -1.67
C THR A 33 -7.85 -12.88 -2.08
N PRO A 34 -7.29 -11.72 -1.70
CA PRO A 34 -7.84 -10.41 -2.05
C PRO A 34 -8.07 -10.24 -3.55
N THR A 35 -9.26 -9.76 -3.91
CA THR A 35 -9.59 -9.38 -5.29
C THR A 35 -8.93 -8.06 -5.67
N ASN A 36 -8.78 -7.80 -6.98
CA ASN A 36 -8.30 -6.50 -7.46
C ASN A 36 -9.15 -5.32 -6.94
N ALA A 37 -10.47 -5.48 -6.79
CA ALA A 37 -11.32 -4.43 -6.25
C ALA A 37 -10.98 -4.10 -4.79
N GLN A 38 -10.74 -5.11 -3.96
CA GLN A 38 -10.31 -4.92 -2.57
C GLN A 38 -8.93 -4.28 -2.50
N LEU A 39 -7.98 -4.68 -3.36
CA LEU A 39 -6.64 -4.09 -3.43
C LEU A 39 -6.66 -2.65 -3.93
N ILE A 40 -7.53 -2.31 -4.89
CA ILE A 40 -7.72 -0.93 -5.36
C ILE A 40 -8.31 -0.07 -4.25
N SER A 41 -9.29 -0.59 -3.51
CA SER A 41 -9.86 0.13 -2.36
C SER A 41 -8.84 0.34 -1.24
N ALA A 42 -7.93 -0.63 -1.05
CA ALA A 42 -6.92 -0.61 0.01
C ALA A 42 -5.71 0.27 -0.33
N PHE A 43 -5.27 0.25 -1.58
CA PHE A 43 -3.97 0.78 -1.99
C PHE A 43 -4.02 1.77 -3.16
N GLY A 44 -5.20 2.02 -3.72
CA GLY A 44 -5.40 2.88 -4.87
C GLY A 44 -5.39 2.13 -6.20
N GLY A 45 -5.79 2.83 -7.28
CA GLY A 45 -5.74 2.27 -8.62
C GLY A 45 -4.30 2.00 -9.05
N VAL A 46 -4.07 0.97 -9.85
CA VAL A 46 -2.71 0.59 -10.30
C VAL A 46 -1.99 1.75 -11.00
N ALA A 47 -2.71 2.52 -11.81
CA ALA A 47 -2.18 3.72 -12.47
C ALA A 47 -1.80 4.86 -11.50
N THR A 48 -2.36 4.86 -10.28
CA THR A 48 -2.09 5.89 -9.26
C THR A 48 -0.88 5.58 -8.38
N VAL A 49 -0.43 4.32 -8.37
CA VAL A 49 0.77 3.89 -7.61
C VAL A 49 2.07 3.99 -8.40
N GLY A 50 2.04 4.63 -9.57
CA GLY A 50 3.24 5.03 -10.32
C GLY A 50 4.15 3.85 -10.65
N ALA A 51 5.42 3.92 -10.21
CA ALA A 51 6.43 2.88 -10.43
C ALA A 51 6.20 1.57 -9.65
N GLY A 52 5.11 1.50 -8.87
CA GLY A 52 4.75 0.34 -8.07
C GLY A 52 5.03 0.51 -6.58
N PHE A 53 4.57 -0.45 -5.77
CA PHE A 53 4.79 -0.47 -4.32
C PHE A 53 4.78 -1.90 -3.76
N GLN A 54 5.16 -2.03 -2.49
CA GLN A 54 4.95 -3.25 -1.71
C GLN A 54 4.15 -2.94 -0.45
N GLY A 55 3.10 -3.71 -0.21
CA GLY A 55 2.18 -3.55 0.91
C GLY A 55 1.86 -4.87 1.61
N VAL A 56 1.17 -4.74 2.73
CA VAL A 56 0.66 -5.87 3.51
C VAL A 56 -0.84 -5.71 3.64
N PHE A 57 -1.57 -6.77 3.30
CA PHE A 57 -3.01 -6.85 3.44
C PHE A 57 -3.34 -7.92 4.49
N LEU A 58 -3.95 -7.50 5.59
CA LEU A 58 -4.38 -8.39 6.67
C LEU A 58 -5.85 -8.75 6.44
N ASP A 59 -6.12 -10.03 6.27
CA ASP A 59 -7.48 -10.53 6.29
C ASP A 59 -8.02 -10.53 7.71
N SER A 60 -9.08 -9.78 7.94
CA SER A 60 -9.78 -9.73 9.23
C SER A 60 -10.79 -10.87 9.41
N HIS A 61 -10.87 -11.82 8.47
CA HIS A 61 -11.69 -13.03 8.61
C HIS A 61 -11.13 -13.98 9.67
N ALA A 62 -11.95 -14.88 10.21
CA ALA A 62 -11.61 -15.76 11.34
C ALA A 62 -10.38 -16.68 11.10
N SER A 63 -9.99 -16.89 9.84
CA SER A 63 -8.80 -17.66 9.43
C SER A 63 -7.50 -16.83 9.39
N GLY A 64 -7.58 -15.50 9.52
CA GLY A 64 -6.46 -14.61 9.83
C GLY A 64 -5.25 -14.70 8.91
N LYS A 65 -5.46 -14.70 7.59
CA LYS A 65 -4.35 -14.77 6.62
C LYS A 65 -3.72 -13.40 6.39
N THR A 66 -2.41 -13.38 6.20
CA THR A 66 -1.68 -12.16 5.81
C THR A 66 -1.24 -12.29 4.37
N TYR A 67 -1.40 -11.24 3.58
CA TYR A 67 -1.00 -11.22 2.18
C TYR A 67 0.05 -10.16 1.96
N ARG A 68 1.16 -10.53 1.32
CA ARG A 68 2.11 -9.58 0.74
C ARG A 68 1.60 -9.18 -0.63
N VAL A 69 1.41 -7.88 -0.83
CA VAL A 69 0.92 -7.32 -2.09
C VAL A 69 2.04 -6.57 -2.76
N ILE A 70 2.26 -6.85 -4.04
CA ILE A 70 3.21 -6.14 -4.89
C ILE A 70 2.41 -5.53 -6.03
N CYS A 71 2.59 -4.23 -6.29
CA CYS A 71 2.12 -3.60 -7.51
C CYS A 71 3.32 -3.18 -8.33
N ASP A 72 3.34 -3.53 -9.62
CA ASP A 72 4.40 -3.13 -10.57
C ASP A 72 4.03 -1.87 -11.38
N GLY A 73 2.94 -1.20 -11.02
CA GLY A 73 2.37 -0.08 -11.79
C GLY A 73 1.45 -0.51 -12.94
N VAL A 74 1.30 -1.82 -13.19
CA VAL A 74 0.40 -2.39 -14.21
C VAL A 74 -0.60 -3.37 -13.62
N LYS A 75 -0.18 -4.20 -12.64
CA LYS A 75 -1.00 -5.21 -11.98
C LYS A 75 -0.63 -5.40 -10.52
N TYR A 76 -1.56 -6.02 -9.79
CA TYR A 76 -1.33 -6.53 -8.46
C TYR A 76 -0.88 -7.99 -8.49
N PHE A 77 0.08 -8.30 -7.63
CA PHE A 77 0.52 -9.65 -7.30
C PHE A 77 0.33 -9.87 -5.81
N VAL A 78 -0.11 -11.06 -5.45
CA VAL A 78 -0.45 -11.39 -4.07
C VAL A 78 0.22 -12.70 -3.68
N ASN A 79 1.00 -12.66 -2.61
CA ASN A 79 1.54 -13.86 -1.97
C ASN A 79 0.90 -14.02 -0.60
N GLU A 80 0.36 -15.21 -0.34
CA GLU A 80 -0.19 -15.56 0.97
C GLU A 80 0.93 -15.93 1.94
N ALA A 81 0.83 -15.43 3.17
CA ALA A 81 1.66 -15.81 4.29
C ALA A 81 0.81 -16.50 5.35
N THR A 82 1.23 -17.71 5.72
CA THR A 82 0.70 -18.45 6.86
C THR A 82 1.51 -18.07 8.10
N ALA A 83 0.86 -18.02 9.27
CA ALA A 83 1.56 -17.84 10.53
C ALA A 83 2.64 -18.92 10.72
N ALA A 84 3.81 -18.52 11.24
CA ALA A 84 4.82 -19.47 11.67
C ALA A 84 4.30 -20.25 12.89
N ALA A 85 4.69 -21.52 12.99
CA ALA A 85 4.38 -22.39 14.13
C ALA A 85 5.21 -22.04 15.36
#